data_AF-A0A7W0HZ53-F1
#
_entry.id   AF-A0A7W0HZ53-F1
#
_cell.length_a   1.000
_cell.length_b   1.000
_cell.length_c   1.000
_cell.angle_alpha   90.00
_cell.angle_beta   90.00
_cell.angle_gamma   90.00
#
_symmetry.space_group_name_H-M   'P 1'
#
loop_
_entity.id
_entity.type
_entity.pdbx_description
1 polymer ?
#
loop_
_entity_poly.entity_id
_entity_poly.type
_entity_poly.pdbx_seq_one_letter_code
_entity_poly.pdbx_strand_id
1 'polypeptide(L)'
;MHQSNPVSAWFSVGADVWLLCFEAAAHAEAQRMVGEKMAALFELQQLAFAGKLGETAPDAVGKTIAHYRRAVRANRRRLTR
;
A
#
# COMPACT_ATOMS: atom_id res chain seq x y z
N MET A 1 22.77 -30.78 27.70
CA MET A 1 22.61 -29.57 28.54
C MET A 1 22.77 -28.35 27.64
N HIS A 2 21.66 -27.76 27.20
CA HIS A 2 21.67 -26.56 26.36
C HIS A 2 21.91 -25.36 27.28
N GLN A 3 23.16 -24.89 27.35
CA GLN A 3 23.51 -23.70 28.14
C GLN A 3 22.93 -22.49 27.40
N SER A 4 21.81 -21.95 27.90
CA SER A 4 21.24 -20.70 27.44
C SER A 4 22.21 -19.57 27.81
N ASN A 5 23.05 -19.17 26.86
CA ASN A 5 23.96 -18.06 27.04
C ASN A 5 23.13 -16.78 27.17
N PRO A 6 23.19 -16.05 28.30
CA PRO A 6 22.36 -14.87 28.52
C PRO A 6 22.58 -13.81 27.43
N VAL A 7 23.80 -13.73 26.88
CA VAL A 7 24.15 -12.78 25.82
C VAL A 7 23.40 -13.07 24.52
N SER A 8 23.24 -14.33 24.11
CA SER A 8 22.49 -14.67 22.89
C SER A 8 20.98 -14.43 23.02
N ALA A 9 20.44 -14.53 24.24
CA ALA A 9 19.03 -14.25 24.49
C ALA A 9 18.68 -12.77 24.26
N TRP A 10 19.55 -11.85 24.67
CA TRP A 10 19.39 -10.41 24.38
C TRP A 10 19.41 -10.11 22.88
N PHE A 11 20.26 -10.79 22.11
CA PHE A 11 20.30 -10.64 20.65
C PHE A 11 19.03 -11.18 19.97
N SER A 12 18.52 -12.34 20.39
CA SER A 12 17.27 -12.91 19.85
C SER A 12 16.08 -11.99 20.12
N VAL A 13 15.91 -11.51 21.36
CA VAL A 13 14.80 -10.59 21.70
C VAL A 13 14.89 -9.30 20.89
N GLY A 14 16.09 -8.74 20.69
CA GLY A 14 16.26 -7.56 19.85
C GLY A 14 15.91 -7.80 18.38
N ALA A 15 16.31 -8.95 17.83
CA ALA A 15 15.99 -9.34 16.47
C ALA A 15 14.48 -9.59 16.27
N ASP A 16 13.83 -10.24 17.23
CA ASP A 16 12.38 -10.52 17.20
C ASP A 16 11.57 -9.22 17.29
N VAL A 17 11.95 -8.29 18.19
CA VAL A 17 11.32 -6.97 18.28
C VAL A 17 11.51 -6.19 16.98
N TRP A 18 12.70 -6.23 16.38
CA TRP A 18 12.98 -5.58 15.11
C TRP A 18 12.13 -6.16 13.96
N LEU A 19 12.02 -7.49 13.88
CA LEU A 19 11.17 -8.20 12.93
C LEU A 19 9.69 -7.84 13.09
N LEU A 20 9.18 -7.81 14.33
CA LEU A 20 7.79 -7.43 14.62
C LEU A 20 7.51 -5.97 14.25
N CYS A 21 8.43 -5.05 14.55
CA CYS A 21 8.29 -3.65 14.15
C CYS A 21 8.29 -3.49 12.62
N PHE A 22 9.13 -4.24 11.91
CA PHE A 22 9.19 -4.25 10.46
C PHE A 22 7.87 -4.79 9.85
N GLU A 23 7.37 -5.91 10.37
CA GLU A 23 6.09 -6.50 9.95
C GLU A 23 4.92 -5.55 10.20
N ALA A 24 4.87 -4.91 11.37
CA ALA A 24 3.84 -3.94 11.72
C ALA A 24 3.84 -2.72 10.77
N ALA A 25 5.03 -2.20 10.44
CA ALA A 25 5.16 -1.10 9.47
C ALA A 25 4.70 -1.51 8.07
N ALA A 26 5.05 -2.71 7.62
CA ALA A 26 4.59 -3.26 6.35
C ALA A 26 3.06 -3.44 6.32
N HIS A 27 2.47 -3.92 7.43
CA HIS A 27 1.03 -4.08 7.56
C HIS A 27 0.30 -2.74 7.54
N ALA A 28 0.82 -1.72 8.23
CA ALA A 28 0.25 -0.38 8.25
C ALA A 28 0.25 0.26 6.85
N GLU A 29 1.33 0.14 6.09
CA GLU A 29 1.37 0.63 4.70
C GLU A 29 0.42 -0.18 3.80
N ALA A 30 0.31 -1.50 3.98
CA ALA A 30 -0.65 -2.31 3.23
C ALA A 30 -2.11 -1.88 3.48
N GLN A 31 -2.50 -1.63 4.73
CA GLN A 31 -3.82 -1.10 5.07
C GLN A 31 -4.08 0.26 4.42
N ARG A 32 -3.07 1.14 4.43
CA ARG A 32 -3.15 2.43 3.75
C ARG A 32 -3.36 2.27 2.25
N MET A 33 -2.62 1.37 1.60
CA MET A 33 -2.77 1.07 0.16
C MET A 33 -4.17 0.56 -0.19
N VAL A 34 -4.77 -0.26 0.67
CA VAL A 34 -6.16 -0.72 0.51
C VAL A 34 -7.15 0.45 0.59
N GLY A 35 -6.98 1.33 1.58
CA GLY A 35 -7.80 2.54 1.72
C GLY A 35 -7.72 3.44 0.48
N GLU A 36 -6.51 3.68 -0.04
CA GLU A 36 -6.30 4.46 -1.26
C GLU A 36 -6.93 3.79 -2.50
N LYS A 37 -6.87 2.45 -2.60
CA LYS A 37 -7.53 1.69 -3.67
C LYS A 37 -9.05 1.86 -3.63
N MET A 38 -9.65 1.78 -2.44
CA MET A 38 -11.09 1.97 -2.25
C MET A 38 -11.52 3.40 -2.59
N ALA A 39 -10.77 4.41 -2.12
CA ALA A 39 -11.04 5.80 -2.46
C ALA A 39 -10.98 6.04 -3.98
N ALA A 40 -9.95 5.53 -4.65
CA ALA A 40 -9.82 5.66 -6.10
C ALA A 40 -10.97 4.98 -6.86
N LEU A 41 -11.47 3.85 -6.37
CA LEU A 41 -12.63 3.17 -6.94
C LEU A 41 -13.91 4.02 -6.82
N PHE A 42 -14.17 4.60 -5.63
CA PHE A 42 -15.34 5.47 -5.42
C PHE A 42 -15.27 6.73 -6.29
N GLU A 43 -14.11 7.37 -6.37
CA GLU A 43 -13.90 8.53 -7.24
C GLU A 43 -14.15 8.18 -8.71
N LEU A 44 -13.69 7.00 -9.15
CA LEU A 44 -13.92 6.54 -10.51
C LEU A 44 -15.42 6.29 -10.80
N GLN A 45 -16.14 5.70 -9.85
CA GLN A 45 -17.60 5.54 -9.95
C GLN A 45 -18.30 6.89 -10.05
N GLN A 46 -17.90 7.88 -9.26
CA GLN A 46 -18.45 9.25 -9.37
C GLN A 46 -18.16 9.87 -10.74
N LEU A 47 -16.96 9.68 -11.29
CA LEU A 47 -16.62 10.13 -12.64
C LEU A 47 -17.48 9.44 -13.71
N ALA A 48 -17.75 8.15 -13.53
CA ALA A 48 -18.63 7.39 -14.42
C ALA A 48 -20.07 7.92 -14.37
N PHE A 49 -20.65 8.06 -13.17
CA PHE A 49 -22.00 8.60 -12.99
C PHE A 49 -22.14 10.04 -13.47
N ALA A 50 -21.10 10.84 -13.34
CA ALA A 50 -21.07 12.22 -13.85
C ALA A 50 -20.81 12.30 -15.37
N GLY A 51 -20.66 11.17 -16.08
CA GLY A 51 -20.33 11.14 -17.51
C GLY A 51 -18.92 11.68 -17.83
N LYS A 52 -18.07 11.85 -16.83
CA LYS A 52 -16.74 12.49 -16.97
C LYS A 52 -15.66 11.56 -17.51
N LEU A 53 -15.99 10.28 -17.75
CA LEU A 53 -15.09 9.31 -18.38
C LEU A 53 -14.93 9.54 -19.89
N GLY A 54 -15.72 10.42 -20.51
CA GLY A 54 -15.65 10.70 -21.95
C GLY A 54 -16.75 10.00 -22.73
N GLU A 55 -16.87 10.34 -24.01
CA GLU A 55 -17.99 9.91 -24.86
C GLU A 55 -17.68 8.62 -25.62
N THR A 56 -16.40 8.23 -25.67
CA THR A 56 -15.93 7.03 -26.37
C THR A 56 -15.28 6.03 -25.42
N ALA A 57 -15.32 4.74 -25.77
CA ALA A 57 -14.68 3.69 -24.98
C ALA A 57 -13.16 3.91 -24.78
N PRO A 58 -12.37 4.33 -25.80
CA PRO A 58 -10.96 4.67 -25.60
C PRO A 58 -10.72 5.78 -24.59
N ASP A 59 -11.55 6.83 -24.59
CA ASP A 59 -11.43 7.94 -23.63
C ASP A 59 -11.69 7.46 -22.20
N ALA A 60 -12.73 6.64 -22.02
CA ALA A 60 -13.09 6.07 -20.73
C ALA A 60 -11.96 5.22 -20.15
N VAL A 61 -11.33 4.37 -20.96
CA VAL A 61 -10.16 3.59 -20.57
C VAL A 61 -8.98 4.51 -20.24
N GLY A 62 -8.69 5.49 -21.08
CA GLY A 62 -7.60 6.45 -20.87
C GLY A 62 -7.72 7.21 -19.56
N LYS A 63 -8.91 7.75 -19.26
CA LYS A 63 -9.18 8.47 -18.01
C LYS A 63 -9.15 7.55 -16.79
N THR A 64 -9.66 6.32 -16.92
CA THR A 64 -9.58 5.32 -15.85
C THR A 64 -8.13 4.99 -15.49
N ILE A 65 -7.28 4.77 -16.50
CA ILE A 65 -5.85 4.50 -16.29
C ILE A 65 -5.15 5.73 -15.68
N ALA A 66 -5.43 6.93 -16.20
CA ALA A 66 -4.86 8.16 -15.67
C ALA A 66 -5.21 8.37 -14.19
N HIS A 67 -6.46 8.09 -13.81
CA HIS A 67 -6.96 8.16 -12.43
C HIS A 67 -6.16 7.24 -11.49
N TYR A 68 -6.08 5.94 -11.81
CA TYR A 68 -5.33 4.99 -10.99
C TYR A 68 -3.81 5.25 -10.97
N ARG A 69 -3.23 5.74 -12.08
CA ARG A 69 -1.78 6.05 -12.15
C ARG A 69 -1.35 7.05 -11.09
N ARG A 70 -2.21 7.99 -10.69
CA ARG A 70 -1.91 8.94 -9.62
C ARG A 70 -1.68 8.25 -8.28
N ALA A 71 -2.61 7.36 -7.89
CA ALA A 71 -2.52 6.58 -6.66
C ALA A 71 -1.31 5.62 -6.69
N VAL A 72 -1.10 4.90 -7.79
CA VAL A 72 0.04 3.97 -7.94
C VAL A 72 1.39 4.70 -7.87
N ARG A 73 1.50 5.91 -8.44
CA ARG A 73 2.72 6.73 -8.31
C ARG A 73 2.97 7.17 -6.86
N ALA A 74 1.94 7.49 -6.10
CA ALA A 74 2.07 7.82 -4.69
C ALA A 74 2.58 6.63 -3.88
N ASN A 75 1.99 5.45 -4.10
CA ASN A 75 2.45 4.17 -3.51
C ASN A 75 3.91 3.90 -3.84
N ARG A 76 4.27 3.92 -5.12
CA ARG A 76 5.65 3.65 -5.56
C ARG A 76 6.66 4.57 -4.87
N ARG A 77 6.37 5.87 -4.77
CA ARG A 77 7.27 6.82 -4.10
C ARG A 77 7.46 6.55 -2.61
N ARG A 78 6.47 5.96 -1.92
CA ARG A 78 6.58 5.61 -0.50
C ARG A 78 7.33 4.30 -0.30
N LEU A 79 7.05 3.31 -1.15
CA LEU A 79 7.69 1.99 -1.07
C LEU A 79 9.17 2.01 -1.49
N THR A 80 9.60 3.00 -2.27
CA THR A 80 11.00 3.14 -2.70
C THR A 80 11.80 4.16 -1.88
N ARG A 81 11.24 4.67 -0.79
CA ARG A 81 11.97 5.46 0.21
C ARG A 81 12.46 4.52 1.31
#